data_AF-A0A1I7DXF6-F1
#
_entry.id   AF-A0A1I7DXF6-F1
#
_cell.length_a   1.000
_cell.length_b   1.000
_cell.length_c   1.000
_cell.angle_alpha   90.00
_cell.angle_beta   90.00
_cell.angle_gamma   90.00
#
_symmetry.space_group_name_H-M   'P 1'
#
loop_
_entity.id
_entity.type
_entity.pdbx_description
1 polymer ?
#
loop_
_entity_poly.entity_id
_entity_poly.type
_entity_poly.pdbx_seq_one_letter_code
_entity_poly.pdbx_strand_id
1 'polypeptide(L)'
;MGTAMLTIMAAFAQLERDTMVERTRAGLAAAAAHNRHGGRPRKIDDAAAARAKELKGKGISASDIGKMLGVSRATVYRYLI
;
A
#
# COMPACT_ATOMS: atom_id res chain seq x y z
N MET A 1 -2.10 -40.83 -22.09
CA MET A 1 -0.75 -40.47 -21.60
C MET A 1 -0.51 -38.95 -21.56
N GLY A 2 -0.94 -38.16 -22.55
CA GLY A 2 -0.70 -36.70 -22.56
C GLY A 2 -1.33 -35.90 -21.41
N THR A 3 -2.56 -36.22 -21.00
CA THR A 3 -3.26 -35.52 -19.91
C THR A 3 -2.54 -35.66 -18.57
N ALA A 4 -2.04 -36.86 -18.25
CA ALA A 4 -1.33 -37.12 -16.99
C ALA A 4 -0.02 -36.33 -16.92
N MET A 5 0.73 -36.26 -18.02
CA MET A 5 1.96 -35.47 -18.09
C MET A 5 1.69 -33.96 -17.91
N LEU A 6 0.61 -33.46 -18.51
CA LEU A 6 0.18 -32.06 -18.37
C LEU A 6 -0.19 -31.73 -16.91
N THR A 7 -0.90 -32.63 -16.23
CA THR A 7 -1.24 -32.47 -14.80
C THR A 7 -0.01 -32.44 -13.92
N ILE A 8 0.96 -33.34 -14.16
CA ILE A 8 2.21 -33.40 -13.39
C ILE A 8 3.00 -32.10 -13.57
N MET A 9 3.13 -31.62 -14.82
CA MET A 9 3.83 -30.35 -15.11
C MET A 9 3.12 -29.15 -14.48
N ALA A 10 1.78 -29.13 -14.48
CA ALA A 10 1.02 -28.09 -13.80
C ALA A 10 1.23 -28.09 -12.28
N ALA A 11 1.31 -29.27 -11.67
CA ALA A 11 1.59 -29.41 -10.23
C ALA A 11 2.99 -28.89 -9.87
N PHE A 12 4.00 -29.21 -10.67
CA PHE A 12 5.36 -28.67 -10.48
C PHE A 12 5.40 -27.14 -10.65
N ALA A 13 4.77 -26.60 -11.69
CA ALA A 13 4.70 -25.16 -11.89
C ALA A 13 4.01 -24.44 -10.71
N GLN A 14 3.01 -25.07 -10.10
CA GLN A 14 2.37 -24.52 -8.91
C GLN A 14 3.31 -24.54 -7.70
N LEU A 15 3.99 -25.67 -7.45
CA LEU A 15 4.95 -25.81 -6.36
C LEU A 15 6.08 -24.76 -6.43
N GLU A 16 6.62 -24.54 -7.62
CA GLU A 16 7.66 -23.52 -7.84
C GLU A 16 7.14 -22.10 -7.58
N ARG A 17 5.92 -21.79 -8.03
CA ARG A 17 5.28 -20.49 -7.75
C ARG A 17 5.08 -20.28 -6.25
N ASP A 18 4.60 -21.30 -5.54
CA ASP A 18 4.37 -21.20 -4.09
C ASP A 18 5.70 -20.96 -3.35
N THR A 19 6.76 -21.66 -3.75
CA THR A 19 8.12 -21.46 -3.20
C THR A 19 8.64 -20.04 -3.45
N MET A 20 8.44 -19.49 -4.65
CA MET A 20 8.83 -18.10 -4.97
C MET A 20 8.05 -17.07 -4.14
N VAL A 21 6.74 -17.28 -3.95
CA VAL A 21 5.90 -16.41 -3.15
C VAL A 21 6.33 -16.44 -1.68
N GLU A 22 6.62 -17.62 -1.14
CA GLU A 22 7.09 -17.77 0.24
C GLU A 22 8.40 -17.03 0.47
N ARG A 23 9.40 -17.20 -0.41
CA ARG A 23 10.67 -16.47 -0.35
C ARG A 23 10.48 -14.96 -0.44
N THR A 24 9.59 -14.49 -1.31
CA THR A 24 9.29 -13.06 -1.45
C THR A 24 8.69 -12.50 -0.16
N ARG A 25 7.75 -13.22 0.47
CA ARG A 25 7.15 -12.82 1.75
C ARG A 25 8.18 -12.79 2.88
N ALA A 26 9.06 -13.79 2.94
CA ALA A 26 10.15 -13.81 3.91
C ALA A 26 11.09 -12.60 3.76
N GLY A 27 11.44 -12.24 2.52
CA GLY A 27 12.23 -11.05 2.22
C GLY A 27 11.54 -9.74 2.61
N LEU A 28 10.23 -9.61 2.32
CA LEU A 28 9.44 -8.45 2.74
C LEU A 28 9.34 -8.34 4.26
N ALA A 29 9.20 -9.46 4.98
CA ALA A 29 9.18 -9.47 6.44
C ALA A 29 10.52 -9.01 7.03
N ALA A 30 11.65 -9.48 6.47
CA ALA A 30 12.98 -9.02 6.86
C ALA A 30 13.16 -7.50 6.60
N ALA A 31 12.75 -7.00 5.44
CA ALA A 31 12.81 -5.57 5.13
C ALA A 31 11.95 -4.72 6.09
N ALA A 32 10.74 -5.21 6.43
CA ALA A 32 9.86 -4.57 7.39
C ALA A 32 10.48 -4.50 8.81
N ALA A 33 11.21 -5.53 9.24
CA ALA A 33 11.95 -5.51 10.51
C ALA A 33 13.03 -4.41 10.56
N HIS A 34 13.53 -3.97 9.40
CA HIS A 34 14.45 -2.84 9.27
C HIS A 34 13.74 -1.50 8.99
N ASN A 35 12.44 -1.37 9.30
CA ASN A 35 11.61 -0.19 9.03
C ASN A 35 11.52 0.21 7.53
N ARG A 36 11.85 -0.71 6.61
CA ARG A 36 11.71 -0.48 5.16
C ARG A 36 10.38 -1.08 4.70
N HIS A 37 9.31 -0.34 4.95
CA HIS A 37 8.00 -0.70 4.42
C HIS A 37 7.91 -0.29 2.95
N GLY A 38 7.72 -1.26 2.06
CA GLY A 38 7.46 -1.02 0.64
C GLY A 38 6.11 -0.36 0.39
N GLY A 39 5.77 -0.18 -0.89
CA GLY A 39 4.50 0.44 -1.31
C GLY A 39 4.65 1.89 -1.74
N ARG A 40 3.52 2.53 -2.07
CA ARG A 40 3.51 3.92 -2.57
C ARG A 40 3.80 4.88 -1.40
N PRO A 41 4.78 5.79 -1.52
CA PRO A 41 5.06 6.77 -0.47
C PRO A 41 3.83 7.65 -0.21
N ARG A 42 3.63 8.02 1.06
CA ARG A 42 2.58 8.96 1.46
C ARG A 42 2.84 10.31 0.80
N LYS A 43 1.77 10.94 0.28
CA LYS A 43 1.85 12.28 -0.32
C LYS A 43 1.97 13.40 0.70
N ILE A 44 1.55 13.16 1.94
CA ILE A 44 1.63 14.12 3.04
C ILE A 44 2.28 13.45 4.24
N ASP A 45 2.98 14.25 5.02
CA ASP A 45 3.54 13.87 6.32
C ASP A 45 2.48 13.97 7.43
N ASP A 46 2.83 13.48 8.62
CA ASP A 46 1.91 13.49 9.76
C ASP A 46 1.61 14.92 10.25
N ALA A 47 2.54 15.86 10.04
CA ALA A 47 2.34 17.28 10.35
C ALA A 47 1.28 17.93 9.44
N ALA A 48 1.32 17.69 8.13
CA ALA A 48 0.29 18.15 7.21
C ALA A 48 -1.06 17.47 7.48
N ALA A 49 -1.06 16.20 7.92
CA ALA A 49 -2.29 15.53 8.34
C ALA A 49 -2.91 16.17 9.59
N ALA A 50 -2.10 16.54 10.59
CA ALA A 50 -2.56 17.27 11.77
C ALA A 50 -3.14 18.64 11.39
N ARG A 51 -2.43 19.38 10.52
CA ARG A 51 -2.90 20.67 9.99
C ARG A 51 -4.22 20.53 9.23
N ALA A 52 -4.41 19.46 8.47
CA ALA A 52 -5.68 19.18 7.79
C ALA A 52 -6.84 19.01 8.78
N LYS A 53 -6.62 18.30 9.90
CA LYS A 53 -7.62 18.12 10.98
C LYS A 53 -7.96 19.44 11.67
N GLU A 54 -6.96 20.27 11.98
CA GLU A 54 -7.20 21.59 12.56
C GLU A 54 -8.01 22.51 11.63
N LEU A 55 -7.63 22.58 10.34
CA LEU A 55 -8.35 23.39 9.35
C LEU A 55 -9.80 22.90 9.19
N LYS A 56 -10.02 21.59 9.30
CA LYS A 56 -11.36 21.03 9.29
C LYS A 56 -12.17 21.42 10.53
N GLY A 57 -11.55 21.41 11.71
CA GLY A 57 -12.17 21.89 12.96
C GLY A 57 -12.54 23.37 12.92
N LYS A 58 -11.81 24.17 12.14
CA LYS A 58 -12.11 25.59 11.85
C LYS A 58 -13.22 25.79 10.79
N GLY A 59 -13.83 24.71 10.29
CA GLY A 59 -14.93 24.77 9.33
C GLY A 59 -14.53 24.90 7.86
N ILE A 60 -13.23 24.79 7.52
CA ILE A 60 -12.77 24.93 6.13
C ILE A 60 -13.17 23.69 5.31
N SER A 61 -13.54 23.91 4.05
CA SER A 61 -13.94 22.83 3.14
C SER A 61 -12.76 21.90 2.82
N ALA A 62 -13.03 20.60 2.66
CA ALA A 62 -12.00 19.62 2.29
C ALA A 62 -11.36 19.91 0.91
N SER A 63 -12.07 20.64 0.04
CA SER A 63 -11.54 21.06 -1.26
C SER A 63 -10.45 22.13 -1.08
N ASP A 64 -10.69 23.11 -0.21
CA ASP A 64 -9.76 24.21 0.01
C ASP A 64 -8.57 23.77 0.85
N ILE A 65 -8.78 22.86 1.82
CA ILE A 65 -7.68 22.19 2.54
C ILE A 65 -6.77 21.45 1.55
N GLY A 66 -7.36 20.76 0.56
CA GLY A 66 -6.59 20.07 -0.48
C GLY A 66 -5.73 21.02 -1.31
N LYS A 67 -6.31 22.16 -1.74
CA LYS A 67 -5.56 23.20 -2.45
C LYS A 67 -4.42 23.76 -1.62
N MET A 68 -4.65 24.05 -0.33
CA MET A 68 -3.62 24.57 0.58
C MET A 68 -2.47 23.58 0.81
N LEU A 69 -2.77 22.28 0.83
CA LEU A 69 -1.79 21.22 1.07
C LEU A 69 -1.23 20.60 -0.22
N GLY A 70 -1.62 21.10 -1.40
CA GLY A 70 -1.18 20.58 -2.70
C GLY A 70 -1.66 19.14 -3.00
N VAL A 71 -2.75 18.70 -2.38
CA VAL A 71 -3.29 17.34 -2.54
C VAL A 71 -4.75 17.33 -2.98
N SER A 72 -5.19 16.21 -3.56
CA SER A 72 -6.58 16.07 -3.97
C SER A 72 -7.52 16.05 -2.76
N ARG A 73 -8.75 16.50 -2.95
CA ARG A 73 -9.84 16.39 -1.95
C ARG A 73 -9.99 14.97 -1.39
N ALA A 74 -9.82 13.96 -2.24
CA ALA A 74 -9.87 12.55 -1.83
C ALA A 74 -8.72 12.17 -0.88
N THR A 75 -7.54 12.75 -1.09
CA THR A 75 -6.39 12.55 -0.17
C THR A 75 -6.71 13.15 1.18
N VAL A 76 -7.29 14.36 1.23
CA VAL A 76 -7.69 15.02 2.50
C VAL A 76 -8.67 14.13 3.28
N TYR A 77 -9.73 13.63 2.64
CA TYR A 77 -10.69 12.76 3.32
C TYR A 77 -10.07 11.49 3.91
N ARG A 78 -9.05 10.91 3.27
CA ARG A 78 -8.36 9.72 3.76
C ARG A 78 -7.67 9.93 5.13
N TYR A 79 -7.33 11.18 5.47
CA TYR A 79 -6.69 11.52 6.75
C TYR A 79 -7.64 12.18 7.77
N LEU A 80 -8.89 12.46 7.36
CA LEU A 80 -9.94 13.00 8.23
C LEU A 80 -10.85 11.92 8.83
N ILE A 81 -10.77 10.69 8.32
CA ILE A 81 -11.32 9.48 8.96
C ILE A 81 -10.38 9.08 10.10
#